data_AF-A0A849QEI2-F1
#
_entry.id   AF-A0A849QEI2-F1
#
_cell.length_a   1.000
_cell.length_b   1.000
_cell.length_c   1.000
_cell.angle_alpha   90.00
_cell.angle_beta   90.00
_cell.angle_gamma   90.00
#
_symmetry.space_group_name_H-M   'P 1'
#
loop_
_entity.id
_entity.type
_entity.pdbx_description
1 polymer ?
#
loop_
_entity_poly.entity_id
_entity_poly.type
_entity_poly.pdbx_seq_one_letter_code
_entity_poly.pdbx_strand_id
1 'polypeptide(L)'
;MKIVYHPLMSESYDRTPAGAPGRLETSVEILSKHPDYEFVEARPATEEEINRAHAPGHIERVKRDYDSTRENLLYQVATLAATLSVIYDHADEFNSEILKFIG
;
A
#
# COMPACT_ATOMS: atom_id res chain seq x y z
N MET A 1 -6.53 15.35 8.20
CA MET A 1 -6.86 14.06 7.53
C MET A 1 -5.63 13.18 7.55
N LYS A 2 -5.80 11.86 7.67
CA LYS A 2 -4.64 10.95 7.79
C LYS A 2 -4.26 10.36 6.44
N ILE A 3 -2.96 10.22 6.22
CA ILE A 3 -2.37 9.60 5.03
C ILE A 3 -1.59 8.38 5.48
N VAL A 4 -2.01 7.19 5.06
CA VAL A 4 -1.31 5.94 5.37
C VAL A 4 -0.26 5.69 4.29
N TYR A 5 1.01 5.60 4.68
CA TYR A 5 2.12 5.46 3.75
C TYR A 5 3.28 4.69 4.37
N HIS A 6 4.05 4.00 3.54
CA HIS A 6 5.32 3.38 3.94
C HIS A 6 6.37 3.61 2.84
N PRO A 7 7.64 3.97 3.15
CA PRO A 7 8.67 4.27 2.15
C PRO A 7 8.86 3.20 1.07
N LEU A 8 8.76 1.92 1.43
CA LEU A 8 8.79 0.78 0.48
C LEU A 8 7.78 0.89 -0.67
N MET A 9 6.67 1.62 -0.50
CA MET A 9 5.68 1.82 -1.56
C MET A 9 6.20 2.67 -2.72
N SER A 10 7.26 3.46 -2.50
CA SER A 10 7.93 4.26 -3.53
C SER A 10 9.12 3.54 -4.18
N GLU A 11 9.49 2.35 -3.70
CA GLU A 11 10.51 1.54 -4.37
C GLU A 11 9.95 0.89 -5.64
N SER A 12 10.84 0.48 -6.56
CA SER A 12 10.42 -0.32 -7.70
C SER A 12 10.13 -1.76 -7.29
N TYR A 13 8.85 -2.11 -7.16
CA TYR A 13 8.41 -3.40 -6.61
C TYR A 13 7.94 -4.42 -7.65
N ASP A 14 7.70 -4.01 -8.89
CA ASP A 14 7.43 -4.89 -10.02
C ASP A 14 7.97 -4.30 -11.35
N ARG A 15 7.72 -4.99 -12.47
CA ARG A 15 8.12 -4.55 -13.83
C ARG A 15 7.07 -3.69 -14.53
N THR A 16 5.99 -3.34 -13.85
CA THR A 16 4.89 -2.56 -14.44
C THR A 16 5.15 -1.07 -14.26
N PRO A 17 4.51 -0.21 -15.07
CA PRO A 17 4.52 1.23 -14.80
C PRO A 17 3.98 1.56 -13.41
N ALA A 18 3.12 0.71 -12.82
CA ALA A 18 2.52 0.98 -11.53
C ALA A 18 3.54 0.93 -10.39
N GLY A 19 4.48 -0.01 -10.45
CA GLY A 19 5.63 -0.15 -9.55
C GLY A 19 6.88 0.57 -10.03
N ALA A 20 6.76 1.61 -10.87
CA ALA A 20 7.89 2.44 -11.25
C ALA A 20 8.16 3.53 -10.18
N PRO A 21 9.43 3.87 -9.92
CA PRO A 21 9.77 5.00 -9.06
C PRO A 21 9.29 6.32 -9.69
N GLY A 22 9.09 7.33 -8.85
CA GLY A 22 8.63 8.67 -9.23
C GLY A 22 7.10 8.83 -9.24
N ARG A 23 6.32 7.77 -9.02
CA ARG A 23 4.85 7.84 -9.04
C ARG A 23 4.25 8.41 -7.76
N LEU A 24 4.82 8.11 -6.60
CA LEU A 24 4.28 8.51 -5.30
C LEU A 24 5.05 9.68 -4.70
N GLU A 25 6.32 9.84 -5.06
CA GLU A 25 7.29 10.73 -4.45
C GLU A 25 6.84 12.18 -4.50
N THR A 26 6.33 12.64 -5.65
CA THR A 26 5.80 14.00 -5.80
C THR A 26 4.58 14.24 -4.89
N SER A 27 3.65 13.29 -4.84
CA SER A 27 2.46 13.39 -3.99
C SER A 27 2.83 13.37 -2.51
N VAL A 28 3.72 12.47 -2.09
CA VAL A 28 4.23 12.38 -0.72
C VAL A 28 4.95 13.67 -0.34
N GLU A 29 5.79 14.23 -1.21
CA GLU A 29 6.49 15.49 -0.96
C GLU A 29 5.53 16.66 -0.76
N ILE A 30 4.52 16.80 -1.63
CA ILE A 30 3.56 17.91 -1.55
C ILE A 30 2.69 17.77 -0.31
N LEU A 31 2.13 16.58 -0.08
CA LEU A 31 1.16 16.35 0.99
C LEU A 31 1.82 16.36 2.37
N SER A 32 3.07 15.90 2.50
CA SER A 32 3.80 15.91 3.79
C SER A 32 4.11 17.32 4.30
N LYS A 33 4.13 18.32 3.41
CA LYS A 33 4.35 19.73 3.78
C LYS A 33 3.05 20.47 4.11
N HIS A 34 1.89 19.85 3.89
CA HIS A 34 0.60 20.50 4.07
C HIS A 34 0.08 20.24 5.50
N PRO A 35 -0.30 21.30 6.25
CA PRO A 35 -0.61 21.18 7.69
C PRO A 35 -1.87 20.36 7.98
N ASP A 36 -2.78 20.24 7.01
CA ASP A 36 -4.04 19.49 7.19
C ASP A 36 -3.87 17.97 7.04
N TYR A 37 -2.67 17.49 6.65
CA TYR A 37 -2.40 16.06 6.49
C TYR A 37 -1.42 15.55 7.54
N GLU A 38 -1.81 14.44 8.16
CA GLU A 38 -0.97 13.69 9.10
C GLU A 38 -0.58 12.37 8.45
N PHE A 39 0.73 12.12 8.30
CA PHE A 39 1.21 10.84 7.79
C PHE A 39 1.27 9.82 8.91
N VAL A 40 0.64 8.67 8.69
CA VAL A 40 0.65 7.50 9.57
C VAL A 40 1.37 6.39 8.84
N GLU A 41 2.28 5.71 9.52
CA GLU A 41 3.04 4.62 8.94
C GLU A 41 2.15 3.39 8.70
N ALA A 42 2.20 2.84 7.49
CA ALA A 42 1.47 1.62 7.16
C ALA A 42 2.14 0.41 7.83
N ARG A 43 1.36 -0.43 8.50
CA ARG A 43 1.77 -1.81 8.83
C ARG A 43 1.49 -2.74 7.66
N PRO A 44 2.07 -3.95 7.60
CA PRO A 44 1.57 -5.01 6.72
C PRO A 44 0.20 -5.53 7.21
N ALA A 45 -0.69 -5.83 6.27
CA ALA A 45 -1.94 -6.53 6.56
C ALA A 45 -1.65 -8.00 6.90
N THR A 46 -2.42 -8.57 7.83
CA THR A 46 -2.32 -9.99 8.17
C THR A 46 -2.91 -10.84 7.05
N GLU A 47 -2.51 -12.11 6.96
CA GLU A 47 -3.12 -13.02 5.98
C GLU A 47 -4.62 -13.20 6.22
N GLU A 48 -5.06 -13.21 7.48
CA GLU A 48 -6.49 -13.25 7.82
C GLU A 48 -7.24 -12.04 7.24
N GLU A 49 -6.66 -10.84 7.35
CA GLU A 49 -7.21 -9.62 6.78
C GLU A 49 -7.27 -9.66 5.25
N ILE A 50 -6.21 -10.12 4.60
CA ILE A 50 -6.14 -10.24 3.14
C ILE A 50 -7.12 -11.31 2.63
N ASN A 51 -7.28 -12.41 3.38
CA ASN A 51 -8.20 -13.50 3.06
C ASN A 51 -9.68 -13.09 3.12
N ARG A 52 -10.02 -11.96 3.75
CA ARG A 52 -11.39 -11.41 3.69
C ARG A 52 -11.79 -10.96 2.28
N ALA A 53 -10.82 -10.57 1.44
CA ALA A 53 -11.05 -10.08 0.08
C ALA A 53 -10.48 -11.00 -1.01
N HIS A 54 -9.48 -11.82 -0.69
CA HIS A 54 -8.75 -12.63 -1.67
C HIS A 54 -8.71 -14.11 -1.30
N ALA A 55 -8.72 -14.99 -2.30
CA ALA A 55 -8.56 -16.42 -2.08
C ALA A 55 -7.08 -16.77 -1.76
N PRO A 56 -6.82 -17.78 -0.89
CA PRO A 56 -5.46 -18.17 -0.52
C PRO A 56 -4.56 -18.50 -1.72
N GLY A 57 -5.11 -19.12 -2.78
CA GLY A 57 -4.36 -19.43 -3.99
C GLY A 57 -3.83 -18.19 -4.73
N HIS A 58 -4.52 -17.05 -4.64
CA HIS A 58 -4.03 -15.78 -5.20
C HIS A 58 -2.87 -15.24 -4.35
N ILE A 59 -2.99 -15.27 -3.03
CA ILE A 59 -1.94 -14.85 -2.09
C ILE A 59 -0.65 -15.65 -2.33
N GLU A 60 -0.75 -16.97 -2.39
CA GLU A 60 0.39 -17.86 -2.66
C GLU A 60 1.00 -17.68 -4.05
N ARG A 61 0.23 -17.19 -5.03
CA ARG A 61 0.76 -16.82 -6.34
C ARG A 61 1.60 -15.54 -6.24
N VAL A 62 1.10 -14.51 -5.56
CA VAL A 62 1.79 -13.23 -5.39
C VAL A 62 3.05 -13.37 -4.54
N LYS A 63 3.03 -14.21 -3.50
CA LYS A 63 4.24 -14.55 -2.70
C LYS A 63 5.34 -15.19 -3.55
N ARG A 64 4.97 -16.01 -4.53
CA ARG A 64 5.94 -16.68 -5.42
C ARG A 64 6.31 -15.86 -6.64
N ASP A 65 5.84 -14.63 -6.74
CA ASP A 65 6.03 -13.83 -7.92
C ASP A 65 7.47 -13.31 -8.03
N TYR A 66 8.12 -13.64 -9.14
CA TYR A 66 9.48 -13.23 -9.49
C TYR A 66 9.51 -11.95 -10.35
N ASP A 67 8.36 -11.31 -10.57
CA ASP A 67 8.29 -10.01 -11.25
C ASP A 67 8.82 -8.85 -10.40
N SER A 68 9.14 -9.10 -9.13
CA SER A 68 9.76 -8.13 -8.24
C SER A 68 11.28 -8.01 -8.46
N THR A 69 11.80 -6.80 -8.25
CA THR A 69 13.26 -6.50 -8.31
C THR A 69 14.04 -7.13 -7.15
N ARG A 70 13.33 -7.47 -6.08
CA ARG A 70 13.82 -8.07 -4.83
C ARG A 70 12.81 -9.12 -4.39
N GLU A 71 13.29 -10.26 -3.92
CA GLU A 71 12.44 -11.37 -3.48
C GLU A 71 11.33 -10.91 -2.52
N ASN A 72 10.09 -11.32 -2.79
CA ASN A 72 8.89 -10.97 -2.02
C ASN A 72 8.54 -9.47 -1.96
N LEU A 73 9.19 -8.58 -2.70
CA LEU A 73 8.93 -7.14 -2.57
C LEU A 73 7.51 -6.76 -3.03
N LEU A 74 7.03 -7.35 -4.12
CA LEU A 74 5.65 -7.14 -4.58
C LEU A 74 4.65 -7.54 -3.49
N TYR A 75 4.84 -8.71 -2.87
CA TYR A 75 3.97 -9.16 -1.79
C TYR A 75 4.04 -8.21 -0.58
N GLN A 76 5.24 -7.80 -0.17
CA GLN A 76 5.42 -6.85 0.93
C GLN A 76 4.70 -5.52 0.68
N VAL A 77 4.91 -4.90 -0.48
CA VAL A 77 4.23 -3.65 -0.85
C VAL A 77 2.72 -3.83 -0.93
N ALA A 78 2.24 -4.94 -1.50
CA ALA A 78 0.82 -5.25 -1.54
C ALA A 78 0.20 -5.38 -0.14
N THR A 79 0.89 -6.03 0.82
CA THR A 79 0.40 -6.14 2.20
C THR A 79 0.39 -4.79 2.92
N LEU A 80 1.37 -3.92 2.66
CA LEU A 80 1.41 -2.57 3.22
C LEU A 80 0.25 -1.71 2.66
N ALA A 81 -0.06 -1.84 1.37
CA ALA A 81 -1.16 -1.13 0.74
C ALA A 81 -2.53 -1.64 1.22
N ALA A 82 -2.67 -2.95 1.46
CA ALA A 82 -3.91 -3.57 1.93
C ALA A 82 -4.32 -3.10 3.34
N THR A 83 -3.37 -2.70 4.18
CA THR A 83 -3.63 -2.21 5.54
C THR A 83 -4.57 -1.01 5.57
N LEU A 84 -4.53 -0.17 4.54
CA LEU A 84 -5.45 0.96 4.43
C LEU A 84 -6.91 0.47 4.41
N SER A 85 -7.22 -0.61 3.69
CA SER A 85 -8.57 -1.21 3.63
C SER A 85 -9.04 -1.77 4.97
N VAL A 86 -8.11 -2.29 5.78
CA VAL A 86 -8.40 -2.89 7.09
C VAL A 86 -8.65 -1.81 8.14
N ILE A 87 -7.89 -0.72 8.12
CA ILE A 87 -8.08 0.39 9.05
C ILE A 87 -9.48 1.01 8.87
N TYR A 88 -10.02 1.05 7.64
CA TYR A 88 -11.39 1.50 7.39
C TYR A 88 -12.49 0.56 7.92
N ASP A 89 -12.23 -0.74 8.01
CA ASP A 89 -13.18 -1.72 8.57
C ASP A 89 -13.44 -1.48 10.08
N HIS A 90 -12.58 -0.67 10.71
CA HIS A 90 -12.68 -0.22 12.10
C HIS A 90 -13.00 1.29 12.24
N ALA A 91 -13.38 1.95 11.14
CA ALA A 91 -13.46 3.41 11.07
C ALA A 91 -14.87 3.96 11.28
N ASP A 92 -15.27 4.09 12.54
CA ASP A 92 -16.21 5.16 12.92
C ASP A 92 -15.50 6.54 12.98
N GLU A 93 -14.17 6.62 12.79
CA GLU A 93 -13.38 7.86 12.98
C GLU A 93 -12.36 8.22 11.87
N PHE A 94 -12.20 7.42 10.82
CA PHE A 94 -11.09 7.60 9.85
C PHE A 94 -11.53 8.20 8.51
N ASN A 95 -11.50 9.53 8.39
CA ASN A 95 -11.65 10.26 7.12
C ASN A 95 -10.33 10.23 6.32
N SER A 96 -10.17 9.30 5.37
CA SER A 96 -9.02 9.29 4.45
C SER A 96 -9.41 9.04 2.98
N GLU A 97 -8.68 9.66 2.05
CA GLU A 97 -9.04 9.84 0.62
C GLU A 97 -8.06 9.15 -0.36
N ILE A 98 -7.27 8.18 0.09
CA ILE A 98 -6.12 7.70 -0.71
C ILE A 98 -6.50 6.74 -1.85
N LEU A 99 -7.70 6.19 -1.90
CA LEU A 99 -8.11 5.28 -2.97
C LEU A 99 -8.40 5.95 -4.33
N LYS A 100 -8.19 7.25 -4.49
CA LYS A 100 -8.23 7.92 -5.81
C LYS A 100 -6.93 7.78 -6.63
N PHE A 101 -5.86 7.21 -6.08
CA PHE A 101 -4.54 7.23 -6.72
C PHE A 101 -4.03 5.89 -7.25
N ILE A 102 -4.76 4.79 -7.03
CA ILE A 102 -4.44 3.49 -7.62
C ILE A 102 -5.42 3.20 -8.76
N GLY A 103 -5.26 3.97 -9.84
CA GLY A 103 -5.81 3.67 -11.17
C GLY A 103 -4.73 3.13 -12.08
#